data_AF-A0A6F9BJL0-F1
#
_entry.id   AF-A0A6F9BJL0-F1
#
_cell.length_a   1.000
_cell.length_b   1.000
_cell.length_c   1.000
_cell.angle_alpha   90.00
_cell.angle_beta   90.00
_cell.angle_gamma   90.00
#
_symmetry.space_group_name_H-M   'P 1'
#
loop_
_entity.id
_entity.type
_entity.pdbx_description
1 polymer ?
#
loop_
_entity_poly.entity_id
_entity_poly.type
_entity_poly.pdbx_seq_one_letter_code
_entity_poly.pdbx_strand_id
1 'polypeptide(L)'
;MTAANYDQASLPDLLPLYYRRLFPFSQYHRWLNYGGVTKNYFQNREFSFTLKDDIYPNQHNTVKSGSFQALEKELVFDIDMTDYDDVRSCCSGADICPKCWTLMTIAIHILDRALRDDFGFRHCLWVYSGRRGVHCWVCDEAARKLSVAARSAVAEYLSLVKGGEDTVRKVVLSDPIHPFITESLAVVERYFPQYALLGQDILGSKEAVDKVLAILPEDILFLSASFHYMTL
;
A
#
# COMPACT_ATOMS: atom_id res chain seq x y z
N MET A 1 19.07 13.99 14.14
CA MET A 1 20.14 13.55 13.24
C MET A 1 19.70 13.89 11.84
N THR A 2 20.36 14.84 11.17
CA THR A 2 20.14 15.06 9.73
C THR A 2 20.51 13.77 9.02
N ALA A 3 19.60 13.20 8.25
CA ALA A 3 19.96 12.10 7.35
C ALA A 3 21.13 12.61 6.49
N ALA A 4 22.27 11.92 6.54
CA ALA A 4 23.38 12.26 5.66
C ALA A 4 22.85 12.23 4.22
N ASN A 5 23.22 13.22 3.41
CA ASN A 5 22.83 13.24 2.00
C ASN A 5 23.31 11.93 1.36
N TYR A 6 22.37 11.09 0.95
CA TYR A 6 22.66 9.85 0.24
C TYR A 6 23.30 10.18 -1.12
N ASP A 7 24.43 9.54 -1.41
CA ASP A 7 25.09 9.61 -2.70
C ASP A 7 25.10 8.23 -3.36
N GLN A 8 24.38 8.09 -4.47
CA GLN A 8 24.30 6.85 -5.23
C GLN A 8 25.67 6.38 -5.74
N ALA A 9 26.61 7.29 -5.99
CA ALA A 9 27.95 6.93 -6.46
C ALA A 9 28.75 6.14 -5.42
N SER A 10 28.35 6.20 -4.14
CA SER A 10 28.97 5.43 -3.05
C SER A 10 28.48 3.97 -2.95
N LEU A 11 27.41 3.59 -3.66
CA LEU A 11 26.84 2.23 -3.58
C LEU A 11 27.84 1.11 -3.89
N PRO A 12 28.74 1.20 -4.89
CA PRO A 12 29.71 0.14 -5.17
C PRO A 12 30.63 -0.18 -3.98
N ASP A 13 30.92 0.79 -3.14
CA ASP A 13 31.77 0.63 -1.94
C ASP A 13 30.94 0.20 -0.72
N LEU A 14 29.73 0.75 -0.57
CA LEU A 14 28.87 0.50 0.59
C LEU A 14 28.11 -0.84 0.53
N LEU A 15 27.62 -1.26 -0.64
CA LEU A 15 26.83 -2.49 -0.78
C LEU A 15 27.62 -3.75 -0.39
N PRO A 16 28.89 -3.95 -0.81
CA PRO A 16 29.66 -5.10 -0.35
C PRO A 16 29.85 -5.13 1.17
N LEU A 17 30.05 -3.97 1.80
CA LEU A 17 30.15 -3.88 3.26
C LEU A 17 28.82 -4.20 3.95
N TYR A 18 27.72 -3.66 3.41
CA TYR A 18 26.38 -3.94 3.90
C TYR A 18 26.06 -5.44 3.83
N TYR A 19 26.22 -6.08 2.68
CA TYR A 19 25.98 -7.51 2.56
C TYR A 19 26.96 -8.32 3.40
N ARG A 20 28.24 -7.96 3.46
CA ARG A 20 29.22 -8.72 4.26
C ARG A 20 28.98 -8.65 5.77
N ARG A 21 28.45 -7.53 6.29
CA ARG A 21 28.48 -7.25 7.74
C ARG A 21 27.14 -6.93 8.37
N LEU A 22 26.16 -6.44 7.62
CA LEU A 22 24.93 -5.86 8.16
C LEU A 22 23.67 -6.58 7.70
N PHE A 23 23.64 -7.08 6.46
CA PHE A 23 22.46 -7.77 5.95
C PHE A 23 22.16 -9.01 6.83
N PRO A 24 20.93 -9.12 7.37
CA PRO A 24 20.61 -10.13 8.37
C PRO A 24 20.32 -11.50 7.73
N PHE A 25 21.32 -12.11 7.08
CA PHE A 25 21.17 -13.36 6.33
C PHE A 25 20.52 -14.49 7.16
N SER A 26 20.89 -14.63 8.43
CA SER A 26 20.34 -15.67 9.30
C SER A 26 18.82 -15.50 9.50
N GLN A 27 18.38 -14.28 9.83
CA GLN A 27 16.98 -13.95 10.03
C GLN A 27 16.20 -14.03 8.71
N TYR A 28 16.78 -13.55 7.62
CA TYR A 28 16.19 -13.58 6.29
C TYR A 28 15.97 -15.02 5.80
N HIS A 29 16.97 -15.90 5.96
CA HIS A 29 16.83 -17.32 5.68
C HIS A 29 15.80 -17.98 6.61
N ARG A 30 15.82 -17.68 7.92
CA ARG A 30 14.81 -18.22 8.87
C ARG A 30 13.38 -17.87 8.47
N TRP A 31 13.16 -16.63 8.03
CA TRP A 31 11.87 -16.19 7.50
C TRP A 31 11.46 -17.00 6.27
N LEU A 32 12.28 -17.01 5.23
CA LEU A 32 11.91 -17.57 3.93
C LEU A 32 11.95 -19.10 3.87
N ASN A 33 12.67 -19.75 4.80
CA ASN A 33 12.71 -21.20 4.93
C ASN A 33 11.54 -21.76 5.75
N TYR A 34 10.77 -20.91 6.45
CA TYR A 34 9.59 -21.31 7.23
C TYR A 34 9.81 -22.52 8.14
N GLY A 35 10.94 -22.51 8.86
CA GLY A 35 11.31 -23.60 9.77
C GLY A 35 11.85 -24.87 9.11
N GLY A 36 11.97 -24.91 7.77
CA GLY A 36 12.51 -26.06 7.04
C GLY A 36 11.62 -27.30 7.07
N VAL A 37 10.34 -27.13 7.42
CA VAL A 37 9.37 -28.23 7.53
C VAL A 37 9.03 -28.84 6.16
N THR A 38 8.97 -28.00 5.13
CA THR A 38 8.72 -28.43 3.75
C THR A 38 10.05 -28.56 3.01
N LYS A 39 10.32 -29.74 2.45
CA LYS A 39 11.54 -29.99 1.68
C LYS A 39 11.62 -29.04 0.49
N ASN A 40 12.82 -28.51 0.22
CA ASN A 40 13.13 -27.63 -0.90
C ASN A 40 12.40 -26.26 -0.90
N TYR A 41 11.75 -25.84 0.19
CA TYR A 41 10.95 -24.61 0.22
C TYR A 41 11.79 -23.35 -0.05
N PHE A 42 12.96 -23.25 0.58
CA PHE A 42 13.89 -22.14 0.33
C PHE A 42 14.64 -22.32 -0.99
N GLN A 43 15.03 -23.56 -1.32
CA GLN A 43 15.85 -23.90 -2.50
C GLN A 43 15.12 -23.59 -3.82
N ASN A 44 13.79 -23.70 -3.83
CA ASN A 44 12.96 -23.43 -4.99
C ASN A 44 12.41 -21.99 -5.00
N ARG A 45 12.84 -21.12 -4.08
CA ARG A 45 12.41 -19.72 -4.06
C ARG A 45 13.17 -18.92 -5.10
N GLU A 46 12.41 -18.21 -5.92
CA GLU A 46 12.96 -17.26 -6.89
C GLU A 46 13.43 -15.97 -6.19
N PHE A 47 14.61 -15.49 -6.58
CA PHE A 47 15.13 -14.17 -6.24
C PHE A 47 15.54 -13.46 -7.53
N SER A 48 15.15 -12.20 -7.65
CA SER A 48 15.60 -11.31 -8.73
C SER A 48 16.56 -10.29 -8.16
N PHE A 49 17.69 -10.07 -8.84
CA PHE A 49 18.69 -9.08 -8.48
C PHE A 49 18.83 -8.08 -9.62
N THR A 50 18.77 -6.80 -9.30
CA THR A 50 19.17 -5.73 -10.22
C THR A 50 20.62 -5.40 -9.98
N LEU A 51 21.47 -5.57 -11.00
CA LEU A 51 22.88 -5.23 -10.95
C LEU A 51 23.10 -3.78 -11.37
N LYS A 52 24.36 -3.35 -11.32
CA LYS A 52 24.76 -2.03 -11.82
C LYS A 52 24.26 -1.83 -13.26
N ASP A 53 23.87 -0.59 -13.57
CA ASP A 53 23.34 -0.18 -14.88
C ASP A 53 22.02 -0.87 -15.25
N ASP A 54 21.20 -1.19 -14.22
CA ASP A 54 19.88 -1.84 -14.34
C ASP A 54 19.91 -3.18 -15.09
N ILE A 55 21.03 -3.89 -15.01
CA ILE A 55 21.23 -5.20 -15.64
C ILE A 55 20.55 -6.27 -14.80
N TYR A 56 19.65 -7.03 -15.42
CA TYR A 56 19.04 -8.22 -14.83
C TYR A 56 19.82 -9.47 -15.25
N PRO A 57 20.21 -10.36 -14.31
CA PRO A 57 20.78 -11.65 -14.63
C PRO A 57 19.81 -12.45 -15.52
N ASN A 58 20.21 -12.77 -16.73
CA ASN A 58 19.36 -13.32 -17.80
C ASN A 58 19.60 -14.82 -18.03
N GLN A 59 20.04 -15.57 -17.02
CA GLN A 59 20.18 -17.03 -17.12
C GLN A 59 18.81 -17.72 -17.10
N HIS A 60 18.10 -17.64 -18.22
CA HIS A 60 16.97 -18.51 -18.51
C HIS A 60 17.52 -19.86 -18.98
N ASN A 61 17.80 -20.77 -18.06
CA ASN A 61 17.81 -22.18 -18.45
C ASN A 61 16.40 -22.49 -18.94
N THR A 62 16.24 -22.81 -20.23
CA THR A 62 14.93 -23.07 -20.84
C THR A 62 14.36 -24.35 -20.25
N VAL A 63 13.62 -24.22 -19.16
CA VAL A 63 12.82 -25.31 -18.62
C VAL A 63 11.70 -25.57 -19.62
N LYS A 64 11.38 -26.84 -19.87
CA LYS A 64 10.27 -27.19 -20.78
C LYS A 64 9.01 -26.44 -20.33
N SER A 65 8.30 -25.86 -21.30
CA SER A 65 7.06 -25.14 -21.03
C SER A 65 6.12 -26.03 -20.20
N GLY A 66 5.62 -25.48 -19.09
CA GLY A 66 4.74 -26.17 -18.15
C GLY A 66 5.41 -26.97 -17.04
N SER A 67 6.73 -27.23 -17.05
CA SER A 67 7.39 -27.95 -15.95
C SER A 67 7.94 -27.06 -14.83
N PHE A 68 7.94 -25.73 -15.01
CA PHE A 68 8.20 -24.76 -13.94
C PHE A 68 6.91 -24.01 -13.62
N GLN A 69 6.41 -24.17 -12.39
CA GLN A 69 5.16 -23.57 -11.94
C GLN A 69 5.35 -22.95 -10.55
N ALA A 70 4.85 -21.74 -10.36
CA ALA A 70 4.77 -21.13 -9.05
C ALA A 70 3.71 -21.84 -8.20
N LEU A 71 4.13 -22.40 -7.06
CA LEU A 71 3.23 -23.17 -6.18
C LEU A 71 2.70 -22.32 -5.02
N GLU A 72 3.59 -21.59 -4.36
CA GLU A 72 3.27 -20.80 -3.17
C GLU A 72 4.02 -19.47 -3.19
N LYS A 73 3.38 -18.42 -2.68
CA LYS A 73 3.97 -17.10 -2.48
C LYS A 73 3.22 -16.36 -1.39
N GLU A 74 3.92 -15.61 -0.55
CA GLU A 74 3.29 -14.67 0.37
C GLU A 74 2.22 -13.82 -0.35
N LEU A 75 1.08 -13.57 0.32
CA LEU A 75 0.14 -12.55 -0.13
C LEU A 75 0.75 -11.20 0.21
N VAL A 76 0.92 -10.35 -0.81
CA VAL A 76 1.65 -9.08 -0.69
C VAL A 76 0.76 -7.94 -1.09
N PHE A 77 0.79 -6.87 -0.29
CA PHE A 77 0.17 -5.58 -0.59
C PHE A 77 1.27 -4.54 -0.71
N ASP A 78 1.17 -3.68 -1.71
CA ASP A 78 2.08 -2.57 -1.97
C ASP A 78 1.24 -1.30 -2.04
N ILE A 79 1.49 -0.36 -1.12
CA ILE A 79 0.79 0.91 -1.04
C ILE A 79 1.83 2.00 -1.27
N ASP A 80 1.71 2.72 -2.39
CA ASP A 80 2.58 3.84 -2.76
C ASP A 80 1.85 5.17 -2.58
N MET A 81 2.57 6.19 -2.15
CA MET A 81 2.05 7.54 -1.98
C MET A 81 1.60 8.21 -3.30
N THR A 82 2.11 7.79 -4.47
CA THR A 82 1.68 8.37 -5.75
C THR A 82 0.21 8.15 -6.04
N ASP A 83 -0.37 7.07 -5.52
CA ASP A 83 -1.80 6.76 -5.71
C ASP A 83 -2.72 7.75 -4.99
N TYR A 84 -2.16 8.67 -4.21
CA TYR A 84 -2.85 9.70 -3.45
C TYR A 84 -2.60 11.12 -3.99
N ASP A 85 -1.98 11.28 -5.16
CA ASP A 85 -1.64 12.59 -5.74
C ASP A 85 -2.86 13.49 -6.00
N ASP A 86 -4.03 12.91 -6.24
CA ASP A 86 -5.29 13.62 -6.44
C ASP A 86 -5.92 14.14 -5.13
N VAL A 87 -5.53 13.57 -3.98
CA VAL A 87 -6.12 13.85 -2.65
C VAL A 87 -5.13 14.43 -1.63
N ARG A 88 -3.91 14.77 -2.05
CA ARG A 88 -2.90 15.45 -1.22
C ARG A 88 -2.46 16.76 -1.86
N SER A 89 -2.26 17.78 -1.03
CA SER A 89 -1.84 19.13 -1.43
C SER A 89 -0.41 19.47 -1.00
N CYS A 90 0.15 18.73 -0.03
CA CYS A 90 1.45 19.07 0.56
C CYS A 90 2.68 18.63 -0.26
N CYS A 91 2.54 17.65 -1.15
CA CYS A 91 3.61 17.08 -1.99
C CYS A 91 2.99 16.55 -3.29
N SER A 92 3.82 16.24 -4.29
CA SER A 92 3.40 15.61 -5.54
C SER A 92 4.37 14.51 -5.97
N GLY A 93 3.88 13.55 -6.78
CA GLY A 93 4.69 12.49 -7.35
C GLY A 93 5.47 11.71 -6.29
N ALA A 94 6.79 11.80 -6.36
CA ALA A 94 7.67 10.99 -5.51
C ALA A 94 8.04 11.62 -4.16
N ASP A 95 7.62 12.86 -3.92
CA ASP A 95 7.95 13.57 -2.70
C ASP A 95 7.00 13.20 -1.57
N ILE A 96 7.55 13.15 -0.35
CA ILE A 96 6.82 12.86 0.87
C ILE A 96 7.22 13.84 1.97
N CYS A 97 6.31 14.06 2.91
CA CYS A 97 6.56 14.82 4.12
C CYS A 97 5.81 14.18 5.30
N PRO A 98 6.06 14.63 6.55
CA PRO A 98 5.37 14.12 7.72
C PRO A 98 3.84 14.22 7.64
N LYS A 99 3.29 15.17 6.87
CA LYS A 99 1.84 15.31 6.68
C LYS A 99 1.26 14.15 5.89
N CYS A 100 1.72 13.92 4.65
CA CYS A 100 1.17 12.86 3.79
C CYS A 100 1.55 11.46 4.26
N TRP A 101 2.62 11.28 5.04
CA TRP A 101 2.93 9.97 5.65
C TRP A 101 1.82 9.43 6.57
N THR A 102 0.93 10.31 7.06
CA THR A 102 -0.29 9.91 7.77
C THR A 102 -1.16 8.96 6.93
N LEU A 103 -1.17 9.10 5.59
CA LEU A 103 -1.88 8.19 4.70
C LEU A 103 -1.38 6.75 4.81
N MET A 104 -0.06 6.55 4.85
CA MET A 104 0.53 5.21 5.04
C MET A 104 0.18 4.64 6.42
N THR A 105 0.13 5.51 7.44
CA THR A 105 -0.28 5.11 8.81
C THR A 105 -1.73 4.62 8.82
N ILE A 106 -2.64 5.36 8.21
CA ILE A 106 -4.06 4.98 8.07
C ILE A 106 -4.19 3.68 7.26
N ALA A 107 -3.48 3.56 6.13
CA ALA A 107 -3.50 2.36 5.30
C ALA A 107 -3.05 1.11 6.07
N ILE A 108 -1.96 1.19 6.83
CA ILE A 108 -1.49 0.09 7.69
C ILE A 108 -2.58 -0.28 8.71
N HIS A 109 -3.18 0.68 9.41
CA HIS A 109 -4.18 0.38 10.43
C HIS A 109 -5.44 -0.28 9.85
N ILE A 110 -5.93 0.19 8.70
CA ILE A 110 -7.10 -0.40 8.03
C ILE A 110 -6.78 -1.82 7.55
N LEU A 111 -5.67 -1.99 6.84
CA LEU A 111 -5.31 -3.27 6.23
C LEU A 111 -4.89 -4.30 7.29
N ASP A 112 -4.08 -3.93 8.28
CA ASP A 112 -3.65 -4.87 9.32
C ASP A 112 -4.85 -5.34 10.17
N ARG A 113 -5.79 -4.46 10.50
CA ARG A 113 -7.06 -4.84 11.14
C ARG A 113 -7.83 -5.84 10.29
N ALA A 114 -8.09 -5.52 9.02
CA ALA A 114 -8.87 -6.39 8.15
C ALA A 114 -8.21 -7.76 7.94
N LEU A 115 -6.89 -7.78 7.71
CA LEU A 115 -6.12 -9.01 7.54
C LEU A 115 -6.19 -9.91 8.79
N ARG A 116 -6.19 -9.33 9.99
CA ARG A 116 -6.24 -10.07 11.26
C ARG A 116 -7.65 -10.46 11.66
N ASP A 117 -8.57 -9.52 11.65
CA ASP A 117 -9.90 -9.67 12.24
C ASP A 117 -10.88 -10.30 11.25
N ASP A 118 -10.79 -9.93 9.97
CA ASP A 118 -11.73 -10.39 8.94
C ASP A 118 -11.22 -11.69 8.28
N PHE A 119 -9.91 -11.77 8.00
CA PHE A 119 -9.30 -12.93 7.34
C PHE A 119 -8.60 -13.92 8.30
N GLY A 120 -8.38 -13.53 9.56
CA GLY A 120 -7.74 -14.41 10.55
C GLY A 120 -6.23 -14.60 10.38
N PHE A 121 -5.57 -13.80 9.53
CA PHE A 121 -4.13 -13.91 9.32
C PHE A 121 -3.35 -13.40 10.53
N ARG A 122 -2.27 -14.10 10.89
CA ARG A 122 -1.50 -13.80 12.12
C ARG A 122 -0.13 -13.22 11.81
N HIS A 123 0.47 -13.64 10.71
CA HIS A 123 1.86 -13.39 10.37
C HIS A 123 1.98 -12.31 9.29
N CYS A 124 1.64 -11.08 9.64
CA CYS A 124 1.76 -9.90 8.77
C CYS A 124 3.06 -9.14 9.08
N LEU A 125 3.94 -8.99 8.08
CA LEU A 125 5.16 -8.20 8.18
C LEU A 125 5.05 -6.94 7.31
N TRP A 126 4.97 -5.78 7.95
CA TRP A 126 5.01 -4.48 7.29
C TRP A 126 6.46 -3.99 7.13
N VAL A 127 6.80 -3.55 5.92
CA VAL A 127 8.16 -3.12 5.54
C VAL A 127 8.08 -1.78 4.82
N TYR A 128 8.91 -0.83 5.21
CA TYR A 128 9.08 0.43 4.47
C TYR A 128 9.68 0.16 3.08
N SER A 129 9.13 0.76 2.02
CA SER A 129 9.58 0.50 0.64
C SER A 129 10.97 1.05 0.31
N GLY A 130 11.55 1.87 1.21
CA GLY A 130 12.80 2.57 0.99
C GLY A 130 12.63 4.01 0.54
N ARG A 131 11.43 4.41 0.11
CA ARG A 131 11.15 5.80 -0.31
C ARG A 131 9.81 6.35 0.16
N ARG A 132 8.68 5.86 -0.37
CA ARG A 132 7.39 6.56 -0.28
C ARG A 132 6.19 5.65 -0.06
N GLY A 133 6.43 4.40 0.30
CA GLY A 133 5.36 3.41 0.44
C GLY A 133 5.67 2.39 1.50
N VAL A 134 4.74 1.46 1.65
CA VAL A 134 4.82 0.36 2.60
C VAL A 134 4.36 -0.93 1.94
N HIS A 135 5.06 -2.03 2.23
CA HIS A 135 4.72 -3.36 1.76
C HIS A 135 4.27 -4.22 2.92
N CYS A 136 3.16 -4.94 2.79
CA CYS A 136 2.76 -5.97 3.73
C CYS A 136 3.02 -7.36 3.15
N TRP A 137 3.72 -8.21 3.90
CA TRP A 137 3.93 -9.62 3.58
C TRP A 137 3.12 -10.48 4.54
N VAL A 138 2.01 -11.04 4.06
CA VAL A 138 1.20 -11.99 4.83
C VAL A 138 1.77 -13.39 4.62
N CYS A 139 2.34 -13.92 5.70
CA CYS A 139 3.21 -15.08 5.69
C CYS A 139 2.54 -16.35 6.22
N ASP A 140 1.27 -16.32 6.62
CA ASP A 140 0.51 -17.50 7.03
C ASP A 140 0.55 -18.59 5.94
N GLU A 141 0.66 -19.86 6.32
CA GLU A 141 0.73 -20.97 5.35
C GLU A 141 -0.51 -20.99 4.42
N ALA A 142 -1.69 -20.71 4.97
CA ALA A 142 -2.92 -20.59 4.19
C ALA A 142 -2.85 -19.44 3.18
N ALA A 143 -2.28 -18.28 3.56
CA ALA A 143 -2.09 -17.15 2.65
C ALA A 143 -1.11 -17.49 1.51
N ARG A 144 -0.04 -18.24 1.82
CA ARG A 144 0.96 -18.63 0.82
C ARG A 144 0.40 -19.54 -0.27
N LYS A 145 -0.59 -20.37 0.08
CA LYS A 145 -1.26 -21.34 -0.79
C LYS A 145 -2.50 -20.79 -1.51
N LEU A 146 -2.85 -19.52 -1.33
CA LEU A 146 -4.00 -18.93 -2.03
C LEU A 146 -3.80 -18.98 -3.56
N SER A 147 -4.86 -19.41 -4.25
CA SER A 147 -4.95 -19.34 -5.71
C SER A 147 -5.02 -17.89 -6.18
N VAL A 148 -4.74 -17.66 -7.46
CA VAL A 148 -4.86 -16.32 -8.06
C VAL A 148 -6.26 -15.73 -7.86
N ALA A 149 -7.31 -16.53 -8.07
CA ALA A 149 -8.69 -16.09 -7.86
C ALA A 149 -8.97 -15.68 -6.40
N ALA A 150 -8.46 -16.45 -5.44
CA ALA A 150 -8.61 -16.12 -4.02
C ALA A 150 -7.87 -14.82 -3.66
N ARG A 151 -6.68 -14.59 -4.23
CA ARG A 151 -5.92 -13.34 -4.04
C ARG A 151 -6.68 -12.15 -4.61
N SER A 152 -7.28 -12.29 -5.80
CA SER A 152 -8.14 -11.26 -6.38
C SER A 152 -9.35 -10.96 -5.50
N ALA A 153 -10.01 -11.98 -4.96
CA ALA A 153 -11.16 -11.80 -4.07
C ALA A 153 -10.78 -11.05 -2.77
N VAL A 154 -9.61 -11.34 -2.19
CA VAL A 154 -9.09 -10.58 -1.04
C VAL A 154 -8.82 -9.13 -1.40
N ALA A 155 -8.18 -8.87 -2.55
CA ALA A 155 -7.92 -7.51 -3.01
C ALA A 155 -9.23 -6.74 -3.27
N GLU A 156 -10.22 -7.38 -3.89
CA GLU A 156 -11.53 -6.80 -4.16
C GLU A 156 -12.30 -6.47 -2.87
N TYR A 157 -12.25 -7.35 -1.87
CA TYR A 157 -12.84 -7.09 -0.55
C TYR A 157 -12.26 -5.84 0.10
N LEU A 158 -10.94 -5.65 0.01
CA LEU A 158 -10.21 -4.54 0.62
C LEU A 158 -10.27 -3.24 -0.20
N SER A 159 -10.74 -3.30 -1.44
CA SER A 159 -10.71 -2.18 -2.38
C SER A 159 -12.03 -1.40 -2.43
N LEU A 160 -12.03 -0.22 -1.80
CA LEU A 160 -13.17 0.70 -1.81
C LEU A 160 -13.06 1.82 -2.86
N VAL A 161 -11.84 2.31 -3.10
CA VAL A 161 -11.56 3.39 -4.06
C VAL A 161 -11.33 2.76 -5.43
N LYS A 162 -12.20 3.07 -6.39
CA LYS A 162 -12.16 2.54 -7.76
C LYS A 162 -12.28 3.68 -8.76
N GLY A 163 -11.41 3.68 -9.77
CA GLY A 163 -11.41 4.70 -10.82
C GLY A 163 -10.02 5.28 -11.09
N GLY A 164 -9.78 5.66 -12.34
CA GLY A 164 -8.52 6.28 -12.78
C GLY A 164 -8.48 7.79 -12.53
N GLU A 165 -7.50 8.47 -13.12
CA GLU A 165 -7.34 9.94 -13.02
C GLU A 165 -8.59 10.71 -13.47
N ASP A 166 -9.30 10.20 -14.48
CA ASP A 166 -10.53 10.83 -15.01
C ASP A 166 -11.77 10.62 -14.13
N THR A 167 -11.69 9.76 -13.11
CA THR A 167 -12.84 9.46 -12.25
C THR A 167 -12.86 10.39 -11.05
N VAL A 168 -13.77 11.36 -11.07
CA VAL A 168 -13.92 12.33 -9.96
C VAL A 168 -14.42 11.64 -8.68
N ARG A 169 -15.53 10.91 -8.76
CA ARG A 169 -16.11 10.18 -7.62
C ARG A 169 -15.65 8.72 -7.64
N LYS A 170 -14.60 8.41 -6.87
CA LYS A 170 -13.99 7.07 -6.81
C LYS A 170 -14.60 6.13 -5.77
N VAL A 171 -15.54 6.60 -4.96
CA VAL A 171 -16.18 5.80 -3.91
C VAL A 171 -17.70 5.81 -4.10
N VAL A 172 -18.26 4.62 -4.27
CA VAL A 172 -19.71 4.39 -4.33
C VAL A 172 -20.02 3.29 -3.32
N LEU A 173 -20.83 3.64 -2.32
CA LEU A 173 -21.22 2.74 -1.24
C LEU A 173 -22.59 2.12 -1.54
N SER A 174 -22.75 0.86 -1.17
CA SER A 174 -24.03 0.14 -1.22
C SER A 174 -24.73 0.15 0.14
N ASP A 175 -26.06 0.06 0.13
CA ASP A 175 -26.85 -0.19 1.34
C ASP A 175 -27.26 -1.69 1.39
N PRO A 176 -27.06 -2.40 2.51
CA PRO A 176 -26.46 -1.92 3.77
C PRO A 176 -24.94 -1.74 3.67
N ILE A 177 -24.40 -0.84 4.50
CA ILE A 177 -22.96 -0.60 4.60
C ILE A 177 -22.28 -1.84 5.18
N HIS A 178 -21.28 -2.36 4.47
CA HIS A 178 -20.54 -3.53 4.89
C HIS A 178 -19.68 -3.23 6.14
N PRO A 179 -19.59 -4.15 7.13
CA PRO A 179 -18.84 -3.92 8.38
C PRO A 179 -17.38 -3.46 8.19
N PHE A 180 -16.65 -4.04 7.22
CA PHE A 180 -15.31 -3.59 6.84
C PHE A 180 -15.23 -2.07 6.60
N ILE A 181 -16.24 -1.48 5.95
CA ILE A 181 -16.28 -0.06 5.63
C ILE A 181 -16.51 0.76 6.89
N THR A 182 -17.46 0.35 7.74
CA THR A 182 -17.73 1.00 9.03
C THR A 182 -16.49 1.00 9.94
N GLU A 183 -15.82 -0.15 10.07
CA GLU A 183 -14.60 -0.27 10.88
C GLU A 183 -13.43 0.54 10.29
N SER A 184 -13.32 0.58 8.96
CA SER A 184 -12.31 1.41 8.29
C SER A 184 -12.58 2.90 8.51
N LEU A 185 -13.84 3.33 8.46
CA LEU A 185 -14.22 4.72 8.71
C LEU A 185 -13.87 5.15 10.14
N ALA A 186 -14.11 4.29 11.14
CA ALA A 186 -13.74 4.56 12.53
C ALA A 186 -12.23 4.77 12.73
N VAL A 187 -11.38 4.17 11.88
CA VAL A 187 -9.94 4.47 11.85
C VAL A 187 -9.70 5.84 11.23
N VAL A 188 -10.26 6.12 10.05
CA VAL A 188 -10.08 7.38 9.32
C VAL A 188 -10.51 8.60 10.15
N GLU A 189 -11.65 8.52 10.83
CA GLU A 189 -12.23 9.60 11.63
C GLU A 189 -11.28 10.12 12.71
N ARG A 190 -10.43 9.25 13.28
CA ARG A 190 -9.44 9.64 14.31
C ARG A 190 -8.37 10.59 13.76
N TYR A 191 -8.02 10.44 12.48
CA TYR A 191 -6.99 11.25 11.83
C TYR A 191 -7.58 12.42 11.06
N PHE A 192 -8.84 12.34 10.63
CA PHE A 192 -9.43 13.26 9.67
C PHE A 192 -9.32 14.75 10.04
N PRO A 193 -9.61 15.21 11.27
CA PRO A 193 -9.50 16.63 11.60
C PRO A 193 -8.07 17.16 11.47
N GLN A 194 -7.10 16.44 12.03
CA GLN A 194 -5.70 16.87 12.02
C GLN A 194 -5.06 16.71 10.63
N TYR A 195 -5.36 15.62 9.93
CA TYR A 195 -4.78 15.32 8.63
C TYR A 195 -5.45 16.11 7.51
N ALA A 196 -6.77 15.95 7.34
CA ALA A 196 -7.48 16.48 6.18
C ALA A 196 -7.78 17.98 6.31
N LEU A 197 -8.32 18.40 7.46
CA LEU A 197 -8.72 19.80 7.65
C LEU A 197 -7.54 20.72 7.95
N LEU A 198 -6.60 20.30 8.81
CA LEU A 198 -5.45 21.15 9.17
C LEU A 198 -4.19 20.85 8.34
N GLY A 199 -3.91 19.58 8.09
CA GLY A 199 -2.68 19.16 7.39
C GLY A 199 -2.71 19.47 5.90
N GLN A 200 -3.75 18.99 5.22
CA GLN A 200 -3.99 19.16 3.78
C GLN A 200 -4.83 20.38 3.42
N ASP A 201 -5.55 20.94 4.40
CA ASP A 201 -6.41 22.12 4.24
C ASP A 201 -7.39 22.00 3.07
N ILE A 202 -8.12 20.89 3.03
CA ILE A 202 -9.01 20.54 1.90
C ILE A 202 -10.18 21.52 1.68
N LEU A 203 -10.37 22.50 2.59
CA LEU A 203 -11.39 23.56 2.50
C LEU A 203 -10.79 24.98 2.51
N GLY A 204 -9.46 25.11 2.45
CA GLY A 204 -8.76 26.38 2.62
C GLY A 204 -8.79 27.33 1.41
N SER A 205 -9.14 26.81 0.23
CA SER A 205 -9.28 27.60 -0.99
C SER A 205 -10.54 27.23 -1.76
N LYS A 206 -10.99 28.11 -2.64
CA LYS A 206 -12.15 27.86 -3.51
C LYS A 206 -11.94 26.59 -4.35
N GLU A 207 -10.76 26.44 -4.93
CA GLU A 207 -10.41 25.29 -5.76
C GLU A 207 -10.43 23.97 -4.96
N ALA A 208 -9.99 24.00 -3.70
CA ALA A 208 -10.04 22.85 -2.81
C ALA A 208 -11.48 22.48 -2.44
N VAL A 209 -12.31 23.47 -2.11
CA VAL A 209 -13.74 23.29 -1.83
C VAL A 209 -14.46 22.74 -3.06
N ASP A 210 -14.19 23.27 -4.26
CA ASP A 210 -14.82 22.80 -5.51
C ASP A 210 -14.52 21.31 -5.77
N LYS A 211 -13.30 20.83 -5.44
CA LYS A 211 -12.97 19.39 -5.51
C LYS A 211 -13.80 18.55 -4.54
N VAL A 212 -14.04 19.04 -3.32
CA VAL A 212 -14.86 18.34 -2.32
C VAL A 212 -16.34 18.35 -2.73
N LEU A 213 -16.84 19.46 -3.27
CA LEU A 213 -18.22 19.54 -3.75
C LEU A 213 -18.48 18.59 -4.93
N ALA A 214 -17.48 18.40 -5.80
CA ALA A 214 -17.59 17.53 -6.97
C ALA A 214 -17.78 16.03 -6.64
N ILE A 215 -17.51 15.61 -5.40
CA ILE A 215 -17.74 14.22 -4.95
C ILE A 215 -19.05 14.03 -4.19
N LEU A 216 -19.76 15.11 -3.84
CA LEU A 216 -21.05 15.04 -3.18
C LEU A 216 -22.16 14.67 -4.18
N PRO A 217 -23.17 13.89 -3.77
CA PRO A 217 -24.34 13.66 -4.61
C PRO A 217 -25.15 14.95 -4.81
N GLU A 218 -25.78 15.08 -5.97
CA GLU A 218 -26.43 16.33 -6.42
C GLU A 218 -27.52 16.82 -5.46
N ASP A 219 -28.26 15.90 -4.83
CA ASP A 219 -29.30 16.20 -3.86
C ASP A 219 -28.80 16.99 -2.65
N ILE A 220 -27.57 16.73 -2.20
CA ILE A 220 -26.91 17.50 -1.13
C ILE A 220 -26.51 18.90 -1.62
N LEU A 221 -26.03 19.02 -2.87
CA LEU A 221 -25.63 20.30 -3.45
C LEU A 221 -26.83 21.26 -3.58
N PHE A 222 -28.00 20.76 -3.98
CA PHE A 222 -29.22 21.56 -4.08
C PHE A 222 -29.71 22.12 -2.73
N LEU A 223 -29.53 21.38 -1.63
CA LEU A 223 -29.87 21.86 -0.29
C LEU A 223 -28.99 23.07 0.11
N SER A 224 -27.70 23.06 -0.24
CA SER A 224 -26.78 24.17 0.06
C SER A 224 -27.11 25.46 -0.70
N ALA A 225 -27.54 25.35 -1.97
CA ALA A 225 -27.95 26.49 -2.79
C ALA A 225 -29.29 27.10 -2.33
N SER A 226 -30.19 26.26 -1.81
CA SER A 226 -31.50 26.70 -1.30
C SER A 226 -31.37 27.53 -0.02
N PHE A 227 -30.38 27.25 0.84
CA PHE A 227 -30.09 28.08 2.01
C PHE A 227 -29.59 29.48 1.64
N HIS A 228 -28.87 29.64 0.51
CA HIS A 228 -28.40 30.95 0.05
C HIS A 228 -29.56 31.81 -0.49
N TYR A 229 -30.60 31.19 -1.05
CA TYR A 229 -31.81 31.89 -1.54
C TYR A 229 -32.86 32.18 -0.46
N MET A 230 -32.79 31.54 0.72
CA MET A 230 -33.70 31.84 1.85
C MET A 230 -33.16 32.91 2.83
N THR A 231 -31.95 33.43 2.60
CA THR A 231 -31.34 34.54 3.36
C THR A 231 -31.23 35.85 2.58
N LEU A 232 -31.92 35.97 1.44
CA LEU A 232 -32.18 37.21 0.71
C LEU A 232 -33.69 37.51 0.73
#